data_AF-A0A2V6I496-F1
#
_entry.id   AF-A0A2V6I496-F1
#
_cell.length_a   1.000
_cell.length_b   1.000
_cell.length_c   1.000
_cell.angle_alpha   90.00
_cell.angle_beta   90.00
_cell.angle_gamma   90.00
#
_symmetry.space_group_name_H-M   'P 1'
#
loop_
_entity.id
_entity.type
_entity.pdbx_description
1 polymer ?
#
loop_
_entity_poly.entity_id
_entity_poly.type
_entity_poly.pdbx_seq_one_letter_code
_entity_poly.pdbx_strand_id
1 'polypeptide(L)'
;EKWGNLPGGEIFTAPANTNGTFVVDGVVGDYLCSKYGDLRDTPLTIQVAGNRIVELRCENKELLDDFRAYTSTDENSNRVGEFAIGTNTALTRVIGNILQDEKIPGVHIAF
;
A
#
# COMPACT_ATOMS: atom_id res chain seq x y z
N GLU A 1 -1.87 -25.79 -10.64
CA GLU A 1 -0.70 -24.90 -10.83
C GLU A 1 -1.00 -23.57 -10.16
N LYS A 2 -0.05 -22.94 -9.48
CA LYS A 2 -0.24 -21.63 -8.86
C LYS A 2 0.42 -20.57 -9.74
N TRP A 3 -0.38 -19.61 -10.18
CA TRP A 3 0.05 -18.42 -10.90
C TRP A 3 0.47 -17.36 -9.90
N GLY A 4 1.44 -16.52 -10.28
CA GLY A 4 1.91 -15.40 -9.48
C GLY A 4 2.46 -14.29 -10.38
N ASN A 5 2.89 -13.20 -9.77
CA ASN A 5 3.44 -12.05 -10.49
C ASN A 5 4.79 -12.39 -11.13
N LEU A 6 5.07 -11.77 -12.28
CA LEU A 6 6.41 -11.66 -12.87
C LEU A 6 6.72 -10.17 -13.05
N PRO A 7 7.65 -9.59 -12.26
CA PRO A 7 8.48 -10.24 -11.24
C PRO A 7 7.69 -10.67 -10.00
N GLY A 8 8.10 -11.80 -9.41
CA GLY A 8 7.73 -12.17 -8.04
C GLY A 8 8.68 -11.51 -7.04
N GLY A 9 8.76 -12.08 -5.83
CA GLY A 9 9.67 -11.59 -4.79
C GLY A 9 8.95 -10.96 -3.61
N GLU A 10 7.87 -11.59 -3.17
CA GLU A 10 7.21 -11.28 -1.91
C GLU A 10 6.70 -12.57 -1.27
N ILE A 11 6.39 -12.49 0.01
CA ILE A 11 5.51 -13.44 0.70
C ILE A 11 4.31 -12.66 1.24
N PHE A 12 3.12 -13.24 1.14
CA PHE A 12 1.89 -12.55 1.53
C PHE A 12 0.88 -13.49 2.19
N THR A 13 -0.03 -12.90 2.96
CA THR A 13 -1.17 -13.59 3.56
C THR A 13 -2.36 -12.63 3.70
N ALA A 14 -3.55 -13.18 3.86
CA ALA A 14 -4.69 -12.42 4.37
C ALA A 14 -4.59 -12.34 5.90
N PRO A 15 -4.50 -11.13 6.50
CA PRO A 15 -4.41 -11.02 7.94
C PRO A 15 -5.76 -11.29 8.61
N ALA A 16 -5.74 -11.96 9.77
CA ALA A 16 -6.96 -12.15 10.57
C ALA A 16 -7.42 -10.83 11.22
N ASN A 17 -6.46 -10.03 11.71
CA ASN A 17 -6.70 -8.71 12.32
C ASN A 17 -5.47 -7.81 12.15
N THR A 18 -5.68 -6.51 12.04
CA THR A 18 -4.64 -5.47 11.97
C THR A 18 -5.10 -4.25 12.78
N ASN A 19 -4.19 -3.72 13.58
CA ASN A 19 -4.41 -2.54 14.41
C ASN A 19 -3.09 -1.75 14.52
N GLY A 20 -3.14 -0.44 14.29
CA GLY A 20 -1.99 0.44 14.42
C GLY A 20 -1.88 1.45 13.29
N THR A 21 -0.70 2.08 13.19
CA THR A 21 -0.38 3.10 12.18
C THR A 21 0.44 2.47 11.06
N PHE A 22 0.01 2.63 9.82
CA PHE A 22 0.80 2.34 8.62
C PHE A 22 1.18 3.66 7.94
N VAL A 23 2.48 3.85 7.65
CA VAL A 23 3.00 5.05 7.02
C VAL A 23 3.55 4.67 5.66
N VAL A 24 2.97 5.23 4.61
CA VAL A 24 3.37 5.00 3.22
C VAL A 24 4.29 6.13 2.79
N ASP A 25 5.58 5.83 2.68
CA ASP A 25 6.64 6.71 2.19
C ASP A 25 7.23 6.23 0.86
N GLY A 26 6.64 5.21 0.23
CA GLY A 26 7.01 4.68 -1.07
C GLY A 26 5.99 5.05 -2.13
N VAL A 27 5.17 4.08 -2.56
CA VAL A 27 4.09 4.28 -3.54
C VAL A 27 2.76 3.78 -2.97
N VAL A 28 1.65 4.24 -3.54
CA VAL A 28 0.31 3.80 -3.17
C VAL A 28 -0.51 3.56 -4.44
N GLY A 29 -1.07 2.36 -4.61
CA GLY A 29 -2.02 1.95 -5.67
C GLY A 29 -1.57 2.20 -7.12
N ASP A 30 -1.89 1.33 -8.08
CA ASP A 30 -1.41 1.55 -9.47
C ASP A 30 -1.89 2.89 -10.07
N TYR A 31 -3.18 3.21 -9.89
CA TYR A 31 -3.78 4.47 -10.33
C TYR A 31 -3.14 5.70 -9.66
N LEU A 32 -2.98 5.67 -8.34
CA LEU A 32 -2.47 6.79 -7.55
C LEU A 32 -0.94 6.94 -7.72
N CYS A 33 -0.21 5.84 -7.83
CA CYS A 33 1.23 5.80 -8.10
C CYS A 33 1.56 6.52 -9.41
N SER A 34 0.76 6.34 -10.46
CA SER A 34 0.96 7.05 -11.73
C SER A 34 0.85 8.58 -11.61
N LYS A 35 0.08 9.07 -10.63
CA LYS A 35 -0.18 10.50 -10.40
C LYS A 35 0.79 11.13 -9.40
N TYR A 36 1.11 10.43 -8.32
CA TYR A 36 1.87 10.97 -7.19
C TYR A 36 3.30 10.44 -7.07
N GLY A 37 3.58 9.28 -7.67
CA GLY A 37 4.90 8.65 -7.61
C GLY A 37 5.35 8.34 -6.19
N ASP A 38 6.60 8.71 -5.89
CA ASP A 38 7.26 8.47 -4.61
C ASP A 38 6.78 9.47 -3.53
N LEU A 39 6.32 8.94 -2.41
CA LEU A 39 5.70 9.70 -1.32
C LEU A 39 6.65 10.06 -0.17
N ARG A 40 7.97 9.84 -0.32
CA ARG A 40 8.97 10.11 0.73
C ARG A 40 8.84 11.48 1.39
N ASP A 41 8.55 12.53 0.61
CA ASP A 41 8.46 13.90 1.11
C ASP A 41 7.09 14.25 1.72
N THR A 42 6.03 13.53 1.36
CA THR A 42 4.65 13.78 1.84
C THR A 42 3.93 12.45 2.14
N PRO A 43 4.38 11.69 3.15
CA PRO A 43 3.89 10.34 3.38
C PRO A 43 2.41 10.30 3.73
N LEU A 44 1.72 9.22 3.32
CA LEU A 44 0.35 8.95 3.69
C LEU A 44 0.32 8.09 4.95
N THR A 45 -0.22 8.64 6.04
CA THR A 45 -0.42 7.93 7.30
C THR A 45 -1.83 7.39 7.39
N ILE A 46 -1.96 6.09 7.65
CA ILE A 46 -3.23 5.36 7.75
C ILE A 46 -3.32 4.74 9.14
N GLN A 47 -4.34 5.11 9.90
CA GLN A 47 -4.69 4.40 11.14
C GLN A 47 -5.66 3.28 10.81
N VAL A 48 -5.35 2.08 11.30
CA VAL A 48 -6.15 0.88 11.13
C VAL A 48 -6.61 0.38 12.49
N ALA A 49 -7.89 0.05 12.61
CA ALA A 49 -8.44 -0.66 13.76
C ALA A 49 -9.44 -1.71 13.29
N GLY A 50 -9.31 -2.94 13.79
CA GLY A 50 -10.19 -4.05 13.41
C GLY A 50 -10.18 -4.34 11.91
N ASN A 51 -9.01 -4.29 11.27
CA ASN A 51 -8.82 -4.35 9.81
C ASN A 51 -9.36 -3.18 8.99
N ARG A 52 -9.94 -2.14 9.57
CA ARG A 52 -10.51 -1.02 8.78
C ARG A 52 -9.74 0.26 8.97
N ILE A 53 -9.65 1.05 7.92
CA ILE A 53 -9.18 2.44 7.99
C ILE A 53 -10.11 3.21 8.91
N VAL A 54 -9.55 3.81 9.96
CA VAL A 54 -10.28 4.69 10.88
C VAL A 54 -9.83 6.15 10.79
N GLU A 55 -8.61 6.40 10.30
CA GLU A 55 -8.10 7.76 10.10
C GLU A 55 -7.08 7.79 8.96
N LEU A 56 -7.06 8.91 8.23
CA LEU A 56 -6.10 9.19 7.16
C LEU A 56 -5.48 10.57 7.39
N ARG A 57 -4.16 10.68 7.26
CA ARG A 57 -3.43 11.95 7.34
C ARG A 57 -2.37 12.03 6.25
N CYS A 58 -2.32 13.16 5.56
CA CYS A 58 -1.28 13.50 4.62
C CYS A 58 -1.20 15.04 4.50
N GLU A 59 0.00 15.56 4.25
CA GLU A 59 0.21 16.98 3.95
C GLU A 59 -0.30 17.32 2.54
N ASN A 60 -0.12 16.42 1.58
CA ASN A 60 -0.71 16.50 0.26
C ASN A 60 -2.22 16.22 0.35
N LYS A 61 -3.02 17.29 0.27
CA LYS A 61 -4.49 17.22 0.39
C LYS A 61 -5.15 16.54 -0.79
N GLU A 62 -4.58 16.68 -1.99
CA GLU A 62 -5.13 16.03 -3.18
C GLU A 62 -4.97 14.52 -3.09
N LEU A 63 -3.78 14.03 -2.70
CA LEU A 63 -3.55 12.60 -2.46
C LEU A 63 -4.48 12.07 -1.35
N LEU A 64 -4.65 12.84 -0.27
CA LEU A 64 -5.52 12.46 0.83
C LEU A 64 -6.97 12.26 0.38
N ASP A 65 -7.49 13.18 -0.43
CA ASP A 65 -8.86 13.15 -0.93
C ASP A 65 -9.06 12.03 -1.96
N ASP A 66 -8.10 11.85 -2.88
CA ASP A 66 -8.12 10.77 -3.87
C ASP A 66 -8.05 9.39 -3.20
N PHE A 67 -7.16 9.19 -2.22
CA PHE A 67 -7.06 7.93 -1.49
C PHE A 67 -8.31 7.65 -0.66
N ARG A 68 -8.89 8.68 -0.04
CA ARG A 68 -10.16 8.57 0.69
C ARG A 68 -11.30 8.16 -0.24
N ALA A 69 -11.39 8.78 -1.41
CA ALA A 69 -12.41 8.44 -2.41
C ALA A 69 -12.24 6.98 -2.89
N TYR A 70 -11.00 6.57 -3.20
CA TYR A 70 -10.68 5.21 -3.63
C TYR A 70 -11.03 4.16 -2.57
N THR A 71 -10.70 4.41 -1.31
CA THR A 71 -11.00 3.48 -0.20
C THR A 71 -12.44 3.54 0.30
N SER A 72 -13.30 4.34 -0.34
CA SER A 72 -14.74 4.45 -0.01
C SER A 72 -15.66 3.96 -1.13
N THR A 73 -15.13 3.31 -2.18
CA THR A 73 -15.94 2.88 -3.34
C THR A 73 -16.96 1.79 -3.00
N ASP A 74 -16.55 0.82 -2.18
CA ASP A 74 -17.32 -0.36 -1.84
C ASP A 74 -17.20 -0.66 -0.33
N GLU A 75 -18.10 -1.51 0.19
CA GLU A 75 -18.19 -1.85 1.62
C GLU A 75 -16.86 -2.30 2.24
N ASN A 76 -16.00 -2.93 1.43
CA ASN A 76 -14.73 -3.50 1.89
C ASN A 76 -13.49 -2.76 1.37
N SER A 77 -13.61 -1.68 0.59
CA SER A 77 -12.47 -0.94 0.03
C SER A 77 -11.59 -0.26 1.09
N ASN A 78 -12.05 -0.20 2.34
CA ASN A 78 -11.28 0.31 3.47
C ASN A 78 -10.76 -0.80 4.41
N ARG A 79 -10.86 -2.08 4.02
CA ARG A 79 -10.51 -3.22 4.87
C ARG A 79 -9.19 -3.83 4.41
N VAL A 80 -8.20 -3.93 5.30
CA VAL A 80 -6.95 -4.64 4.99
C VAL A 80 -7.24 -6.09 4.60
N GLY A 81 -6.98 -6.40 3.33
CA GLY A 81 -7.16 -7.72 2.71
C GLY A 81 -5.86 -8.48 2.55
N GLU A 82 -4.73 -7.79 2.45
CA GLU A 82 -3.40 -8.37 2.30
C GLU A 82 -2.38 -7.75 3.25
N PHE A 83 -1.51 -8.58 3.80
CA PHE A 83 -0.27 -8.18 4.44
C PHE A 83 0.87 -8.95 3.77
N ALA A 84 1.85 -8.21 3.27
CA ALA A 84 2.92 -8.77 2.48
C ALA A 84 4.29 -8.18 2.85
N ILE A 85 5.31 -9.00 2.61
CA ILE A 85 6.72 -8.63 2.81
C ILE A 85 7.43 -8.85 1.49
N GLY A 86 7.96 -7.78 0.91
CA GLY A 86 8.85 -7.87 -0.25
C GLY A 86 10.17 -8.57 0.15
N THR A 87 10.70 -9.39 -0.74
CA THR A 87 11.89 -10.23 -0.49
C THR A 87 12.97 -10.08 -1.55
N ASN A 88 12.79 -9.20 -2.53
CA ASN A 88 13.74 -9.03 -3.63
C ASN A 88 14.84 -8.02 -3.27
N THR A 89 15.91 -8.49 -2.65
CA THR A 89 17.06 -7.66 -2.22
C THR A 89 17.85 -7.03 -3.36
N ALA A 90 17.58 -7.40 -4.63
CA ALA A 90 18.20 -6.74 -5.78
C ALA A 90 17.55 -5.38 -6.09
N LEU A 91 16.34 -5.13 -5.59
CA LEU A 91 15.65 -3.86 -5.73
C LEU A 91 16.08 -2.92 -4.59
N THR A 92 16.62 -1.75 -4.95
CA THR A 92 17.27 -0.83 -4.01
C THR A 92 16.62 0.55 -3.94
N ARG A 93 15.62 0.82 -4.79
CA ARG A 93 14.88 2.08 -4.81
C ARG A 93 13.51 1.88 -5.43
N VAL A 94 12.56 2.70 -4.99
CA VAL A 94 11.26 2.90 -5.61
C VAL A 94 11.44 3.51 -7.00
N ILE A 95 10.69 3.04 -7.99
CA ILE A 95 10.70 3.56 -9.36
C ILE A 95 9.34 4.10 -9.84
N GLY A 96 8.30 4.02 -9.01
CA GLY A 96 6.94 4.44 -9.38
C GLY A 96 6.19 3.37 -10.17
N ASN A 97 6.50 2.09 -9.96
CA ASN A 97 5.79 0.96 -10.55
C ASN A 97 5.47 -0.06 -9.46
N ILE A 98 4.19 -0.17 -9.10
CA ILE A 98 3.77 -0.96 -7.95
C ILE A 98 4.14 -2.44 -8.05
N LEU A 99 4.01 -3.04 -9.25
CA LEU A 99 4.31 -4.45 -9.49
C LEU A 99 5.78 -4.80 -9.15
N GLN A 100 6.70 -3.86 -9.36
CA GLN A 100 8.09 -4.03 -8.97
C GLN A 100 8.35 -3.53 -7.55
N ASP A 101 7.82 -2.35 -7.20
CA ASP A 101 8.14 -1.66 -5.94
C ASP A 101 7.62 -2.42 -4.72
N GLU A 102 6.51 -3.17 -4.84
CA GLU A 102 6.01 -4.06 -3.78
C GLU A 102 6.94 -5.25 -3.50
N LYS A 103 7.92 -5.52 -4.37
CA LYS A 103 8.92 -6.59 -4.16
C LYS A 103 10.14 -6.11 -3.37
N ILE A 104 10.28 -4.80 -3.14
CA ILE A 104 11.37 -4.22 -2.33
C ILE A 104 11.28 -4.74 -0.88
N PRO A 105 12.40 -5.11 -0.23
CA PRO A 105 12.39 -5.50 1.19
C PRO A 105 11.72 -4.45 2.08
N GLY A 106 10.56 -4.80 2.64
CA GLY A 106 9.66 -3.89 3.33
C GLY A 106 8.29 -4.52 3.52
N VAL A 107 7.34 -3.75 4.03
CA VAL A 107 5.94 -4.18 4.21
C VAL A 107 5.06 -3.39 3.26
N HIS A 108 4.16 -4.09 2.57
CA HIS A 108 3.01 -3.48 1.89
C HIS A 108 1.72 -4.16 2.32
N ILE A 109 0.62 -3.44 2.15
CA ILE A 109 -0.73 -3.92 2.45
C ILE A 109 -1.66 -3.56 1.29
N ALA A 110 -2.69 -4.37 1.08
CA ALA A 110 -3.80 -4.05 0.19
C ALA A 110 -5.08 -3.89 1.00
N PHE A 111 -5.92 -2.94 0.57
CA PHE A 111 -7.27 -2.70 1.09
C PHE A 111 -8.31 -3.22 0.09
#